data_AF-A0A920A9X7-F1
#
_entry.id   AF-A0A920A9X7-F1
#
_cell.length_a   1.000
_cell.length_b   1.000
_cell.length_c   1.000
_cell.angle_alpha   90.00
_cell.angle_beta   90.00
_cell.angle_gamma   90.00
#
_symmetry.space_group_name_H-M   'P 1'
#
loop_
_entity.id
_entity.type
_entity.pdbx_description
1 polymer ?
#
loop_
_entity_poly.entity_id
_entity_poly.type
_entity_poly.pdbx_seq_one_letter_code
_entity_poly.pdbx_strand_id
1 'polypeptide(L)'
;MEGKKVLFISSEVVPYMPQTEISNLTYNLPKVVNENGGLTRIFIPKYGNINERRHQLHEVIRLSGINLIIDDMDMPLILKVASIPKERMQVYFIDSEDYFKGRSGYSKDDDGNLFDDNDERAIFFVKGVVETIKN
;
A
#
# COMPACT_ATOMS: atom_id res chain seq x y z
N MET A 1 -20.17 -12.76 -5.09
CA MET A 1 -19.05 -12.12 -5.82
C MET A 1 -18.11 -13.16 -6.44
N GLU A 2 -18.62 -14.38 -6.69
CA GLU A 2 -17.78 -15.54 -6.96
C GLU A 2 -16.89 -15.34 -8.19
N GLY A 3 -15.58 -15.54 -8.00
CA GLY A 3 -14.57 -15.42 -9.05
C GLY A 3 -14.25 -14.00 -9.51
N LYS A 4 -14.95 -12.96 -9.01
CA LYS A 4 -14.65 -11.57 -9.36
C LYS A 4 -13.37 -11.12 -8.66
N LYS A 5 -12.45 -10.53 -9.43
CA LYS A 5 -11.22 -9.91 -8.92
C LYS A 5 -11.49 -8.44 -8.60
N VAL A 6 -11.30 -8.04 -7.35
CA VAL A 6 -11.51 -6.67 -6.89
C VAL A 6 -10.22 -6.16 -6.24
N LEU A 7 -9.75 -5.02 -6.72
CA LEU A 7 -8.58 -4.33 -6.19
C LEU A 7 -9.05 -3.18 -5.29
N PHE A 8 -8.59 -3.17 -4.05
CA PHE A 8 -8.80 -2.07 -3.13
C PHE A 8 -7.52 -1.26 -3.03
N ILE A 9 -7.63 0.04 -3.25
CA ILE A 9 -6.51 0.99 -3.16
C ILE A 9 -6.90 2.00 -2.10
N SER A 10 -6.04 2.18 -1.10
CA SER A 10 -6.31 3.09 0.02
C SER A 10 -5.01 3.69 0.53
N SER A 11 -5.14 4.74 1.34
CA SER A 11 -4.00 5.28 2.08
C SER A 11 -3.67 4.39 3.28
N GLU A 12 -4.60 3.60 3.82
CA GLU A 12 -4.39 2.90 5.09
C GLU A 12 -5.24 1.65 5.30
N VAL A 13 -4.74 0.71 6.11
CA VAL A 13 -5.45 -0.53 6.44
C VAL A 13 -4.97 -1.11 7.78
N VAL A 14 -5.92 -1.60 8.58
CA VAL A 14 -5.60 -2.36 9.80
C VAL A 14 -5.13 -3.78 9.45
N PRO A 15 -4.20 -4.40 10.20
CA PRO A 15 -3.56 -3.92 11.43
C PRO A 15 -2.21 -3.21 11.20
N TYR A 16 -1.89 -2.81 9.97
CA TYR A 16 -0.59 -2.22 9.64
C TYR A 16 -0.51 -0.73 9.97
N MET A 17 -1.65 -0.04 9.95
CA MET A 17 -1.81 1.36 10.33
C MET A 17 -2.72 1.52 11.56
N PRO A 18 -2.69 2.67 12.25
CA PRO A 18 -3.62 2.98 13.34
C PRO A 18 -5.09 2.79 12.95
N GLN A 19 -5.92 2.52 13.94
CA GLN A 19 -7.36 2.39 13.72
C GLN A 19 -7.97 3.78 13.48
N THR A 20 -8.47 3.96 12.26
CA THR A 20 -9.23 5.12 11.81
C THR A 20 -10.49 4.61 11.11
N GLU A 21 -11.39 5.51 10.73
CA GLU A 21 -12.55 5.12 9.93
C GLU A 21 -12.12 4.50 8.58
N ILE A 22 -11.16 5.12 7.89
CA ILE A 22 -10.69 4.67 6.57
C ILE A 22 -9.92 3.35 6.69
N SER A 23 -9.05 3.17 7.69
CA SER A 23 -8.25 1.94 7.82
C SER A 23 -9.12 0.73 8.18
N ASN A 24 -10.16 0.94 8.98
CA ASN A 24 -11.17 -0.09 9.27
C ASN A 24 -12.04 -0.39 8.05
N LEU A 25 -12.47 0.63 7.32
CA LEU A 25 -13.27 0.46 6.10
C LEU A 25 -12.49 -0.33 5.03
N THR A 26 -11.21 0.01 4.84
CA THR A 26 -10.29 -0.66 3.91
C THR A 26 -10.06 -2.12 4.29
N TYR A 27 -10.24 -2.50 5.55
CA TYR A 27 -10.20 -3.90 5.98
C TYR A 27 -11.55 -4.61 5.81
N ASN A 28 -12.65 -3.96 6.19
CA ASN A 28 -13.98 -4.57 6.21
C ASN A 28 -14.56 -4.79 4.81
N LEU A 29 -14.38 -3.86 3.87
CA LEU A 29 -14.94 -4.00 2.52
C LEU A 29 -14.32 -5.18 1.74
N PRO A 30 -12.99 -5.36 1.69
CA PRO A 30 -12.40 -6.54 1.05
C PRO A 30 -12.79 -7.83 1.76
N LYS A 31 -12.89 -7.81 3.10
CA LYS A 31 -13.34 -8.97 3.86
C LYS A 31 -14.71 -9.45 3.41
N VAL A 32 -15.69 -8.54 3.30
CA VAL A 32 -17.03 -8.87 2.81
C VAL A 32 -16.98 -9.44 1.38
N VAL A 33 -16.15 -8.86 0.50
CA VAL A 33 -16.01 -9.39 -0.87
C VAL A 33 -15.43 -10.80 -0.88
N ASN A 34 -14.42 -11.06 -0.05
CA ASN A 34 -13.77 -12.37 0.10
C ASN A 34 -14.72 -13.42 0.67
N GLU A 35 -15.48 -13.08 1.72
CA GLU A 35 -16.53 -13.94 2.31
C GLU A 35 -17.63 -14.30 1.30
N ASN A 36 -17.83 -13.46 0.27
CA ASN A 36 -18.78 -13.69 -0.81
C ASN A 36 -18.14 -14.35 -2.06
N GLY A 37 -16.99 -15.03 -1.90
CA GLY A 37 -16.28 -15.78 -2.93
C GLY A 37 -15.50 -14.93 -3.94
N GLY A 38 -15.35 -13.63 -3.68
CA GLY A 38 -14.53 -12.74 -4.49
C GLY A 38 -13.04 -12.86 -4.17
N LEU A 39 -12.19 -12.50 -5.12
CA LEU A 39 -10.75 -12.46 -4.95
C LEU A 39 -10.32 -11.02 -4.72
N THR A 40 -9.75 -10.73 -3.56
CA THR A 40 -9.38 -9.36 -3.17
C THR A 40 -7.89 -9.19 -3.00
N ARG A 41 -7.38 -8.04 -3.43
CA ARG A 41 -6.05 -7.52 -3.06
C ARG A 41 -6.20 -6.10 -2.55
N ILE A 42 -5.39 -5.74 -1.57
CA ILE A 42 -5.35 -4.40 -0.99
C ILE A 42 -3.99 -3.79 -1.30
N PHE A 43 -3.96 -2.55 -1.74
CA PHE A 43 -2.74 -1.77 -1.93
C PHE A 43 -2.77 -0.54 -1.04
N ILE A 44 -1.67 -0.33 -0.32
CA ILE A 44 -1.41 0.87 0.47
C ILE A 44 0.04 1.32 0.29
N PRO A 45 0.39 2.58 0.61
CA PRO A 45 1.79 2.98 0.72
C PRO A 45 2.48 2.29 1.90
N LYS A 46 3.78 2.03 1.77
CA LYS A 46 4.64 1.55 2.87
C LYS A 46 5.15 2.74 3.67
N TYR A 47 4.36 3.29 4.59
CA TYR A 47 4.87 4.38 5.45
C TYR A 47 5.93 3.90 6.44
N GLY A 48 6.77 4.82 6.92
CA GLY A 48 7.88 4.53 7.81
C GLY A 48 7.48 3.93 9.17
N ASN A 49 6.22 4.12 9.60
CA ASN A 49 5.70 3.54 10.84
C ASN A 49 5.26 2.07 10.71
N ILE A 50 5.19 1.52 9.50
CA ILE A 50 4.82 0.11 9.27
C ILE A 50 6.02 -0.78 9.57
N ASN A 51 5.91 -1.60 10.63
CA ASN A 51 7.00 -2.46 11.07
C ASN A 51 7.11 -3.74 10.23
N GLU A 52 8.05 -3.78 9.29
CA GLU A 52 8.25 -4.91 8.37
C GLU A 52 8.47 -6.24 9.10
N ARG A 53 9.32 -6.26 10.13
CA ARG A 53 9.68 -7.49 10.85
C ARG A 53 8.49 -8.06 11.62
N ARG A 54 7.76 -7.21 12.35
CA ARG A 54 6.57 -7.60 13.14
C ARG A 54 5.48 -8.17 12.24
N HIS A 55 5.31 -7.56 11.07
CA HIS A 55 4.25 -7.88 10.13
C HIS A 55 4.65 -8.88 9.05
N GLN A 56 5.91 -9.34 9.05
CA GLN A 56 6.46 -10.30 8.10
C GLN A 56 6.25 -9.85 6.65
N LEU A 57 6.57 -8.58 6.37
CA LEU A 57 6.55 -8.07 5.00
C LEU A 57 7.69 -8.71 4.22
N HIS A 58 7.35 -9.29 3.07
CA HIS A 58 8.32 -9.86 2.15
C HIS A 58 8.31 -9.08 0.85
N GLU A 59 9.50 -8.87 0.28
CA GLU A 59 9.60 -8.21 -1.00
C GLU A 59 9.16 -9.13 -2.14
N VAL A 60 8.43 -8.56 -3.10
CA VAL A 60 8.01 -9.22 -4.32
C VAL A 60 9.04 -8.91 -5.40
N ILE A 61 10.20 -9.55 -5.29
CA ILE A 61 11.40 -9.29 -6.10
C ILE A 61 11.18 -9.25 -7.62
N ARG A 62 10.20 -10.00 -8.14
CA ARG A 62 9.88 -10.06 -9.56
C ARG A 62 9.16 -8.81 -10.09
N LEU A 63 8.63 -7.97 -9.20
CA LEU A 63 7.92 -6.72 -9.52
C LEU A 63 8.60 -5.49 -8.90
N SER A 64 9.49 -5.67 -7.93
CA SER A 64 10.39 -4.62 -7.46
C SER A 64 11.45 -4.27 -8.50
N GLY A 65 11.99 -3.06 -8.42
CA GLY A 65 13.05 -2.54 -9.29
C GLY A 65 12.56 -1.95 -10.60
N ILE A 66 11.24 -1.89 -10.82
CA ILE A 66 10.66 -1.18 -11.97
C ILE A 66 10.77 0.32 -11.71
N ASN A 67 11.41 1.07 -12.60
CA ASN A 67 11.50 2.52 -12.47
C ASN A 67 10.19 3.19 -12.92
N LEU A 68 9.69 4.08 -12.08
CA LEU A 68 8.56 4.95 -12.37
C LEU A 68 9.08 6.37 -12.58
N ILE A 69 8.71 7.00 -13.68
CA ILE A 69 9.07 8.38 -13.96
C ILE A 69 8.12 9.31 -13.19
N ILE A 70 8.67 10.07 -12.23
CA ILE A 70 7.97 11.11 -11.46
C ILE A 70 8.81 12.38 -11.56
N ASP A 71 8.21 13.48 -12.03
CA ASP A 71 8.90 14.75 -12.24
C ASP A 71 10.26 14.61 -12.95
N ASP A 72 10.26 13.91 -14.09
CA ASP A 72 11.45 13.58 -14.90
C ASP A 72 12.57 12.80 -14.16
N MET A 73 12.31 12.31 -12.95
CA MET A 73 13.20 11.45 -12.17
C MET A 73 12.76 9.98 -12.25
N ASP A 74 13.74 9.09 -12.41
CA ASP A 74 13.54 7.64 -12.33
C ASP A 74 13.50 7.19 -10.88
N MET A 75 12.31 6.86 -10.38
CA MET A 75 12.09 6.41 -9.01
C MET A 75 11.88 4.88 -8.97
N PRO A 76 12.73 4.11 -8.28
CA PRO A 76 12.60 2.66 -8.23
C PRO A 76 11.42 2.23 -7.37
N LEU A 77 10.51 1.43 -7.93
CA LEU A 77 9.41 0.80 -7.21
C LEU A 77 9.90 -0.37 -6.37
N ILE A 78 9.59 -0.36 -5.07
CA ILE A 78 9.73 -1.52 -4.20
C ILE A 78 8.34 -2.04 -3.89
N LEU A 79 8.07 -3.31 -4.16
CA LEU A 79 6.79 -3.94 -3.84
C LEU A 79 6.98 -4.93 -2.69
N LYS A 80 6.27 -4.73 -1.59
CA LYS A 80 6.23 -5.70 -0.48
C LYS A 80 4.83 -6.30 -0.35
N VAL A 81 4.74 -7.46 0.28
CA VAL A 81 3.47 -8.15 0.55
C VAL A 81 3.47 -8.73 1.96
N ALA A 82 2.31 -8.69 2.59
CA ALA A 82 2.01 -9.42 3.82
C ALA A 82 0.58 -9.97 3.78
N SER A 83 0.30 -10.98 4.61
CA SER A 83 -1.06 -11.48 4.80
C SER A 83 -1.62 -10.98 6.10
N ILE A 84 -2.89 -10.57 6.11
CA ILE A 84 -3.58 -10.28 7.36
C ILE A 84 -3.88 -11.62 8.06
N PRO A 85 -3.42 -11.81 9.31
CA PRO A 85 -3.70 -13.03 10.06
C PRO A 85 -5.20 -13.31 10.17
N LYS A 86 -5.58 -14.59 10.23
CA LYS A 86 -6.97 -15.11 10.23
C LYS A 86 -7.68 -15.05 8.88
N GLU A 87 -7.74 -13.90 8.23
CA GLU A 87 -8.55 -13.70 7.02
C GLU A 87 -7.85 -14.12 5.71
N ARG A 88 -6.53 -14.41 5.77
CA ARG A 88 -5.68 -14.76 4.61
C ARG A 88 -5.77 -13.75 3.45
N MET A 89 -6.15 -12.50 3.73
CA MET A 89 -6.18 -11.42 2.75
C MET A 89 -4.77 -10.89 2.51
N GLN A 90 -4.42 -10.68 1.24
CA GLN A 90 -3.11 -10.15 0.84
C GLN A 90 -3.13 -8.63 0.78
N VAL A 91 -2.17 -8.01 1.47
CA VAL A 91 -1.90 -6.57 1.41
C VAL A 91 -0.56 -6.36 0.75
N TYR A 92 -0.57 -5.54 -0.29
CA TYR A 92 0.59 -5.11 -1.05
C TYR A 92 0.95 -3.69 -0.62
N PHE A 93 2.24 -3.45 -0.45
CA PHE A 93 2.78 -2.18 -0.01
C PHE A 93 3.67 -1.64 -1.12
N ILE A 94 3.30 -0.49 -1.65
CA ILE A 94 4.13 0.28 -2.58
C ILE A 94 5.09 1.09 -1.73
N ASP A 95 6.38 0.85 -1.92
CA ASP A 95 7.46 1.45 -1.18
C ASP A 95 8.41 2.20 -2.12
N SER A 96 9.02 3.25 -1.57
CA SER A 96 10.05 4.06 -2.19
C SER A 96 10.91 4.63 -1.06
N GLU A 97 12.21 4.44 -1.22
CA GLU A 97 13.21 4.92 -0.28
C GLU A 97 13.16 6.46 -0.14
N ASP A 98 12.78 7.17 -1.20
CA ASP A 98 12.72 8.63 -1.23
C ASP A 98 11.38 9.19 -0.69
N TYR A 99 10.28 8.49 -0.97
CA TYR A 99 8.92 8.99 -0.70
C TYR A 99 8.29 8.55 0.62
N PHE A 100 8.62 7.35 1.13
CA PHE A 100 7.90 6.79 2.28
C PHE A 100 8.79 6.38 3.45
N LYS A 101 10.09 6.14 3.22
CA LYS A 101 11.02 5.72 4.27
C LYS A 101 11.14 6.79 5.36
N GLY A 102 11.05 6.36 6.62
CA GLY A 102 11.25 7.22 7.79
C GLY A 102 10.15 8.24 8.04
N ARG A 103 9.09 8.30 7.23
CA ARG A 103 7.99 9.27 7.37
C ARG A 103 6.80 8.63 8.07
N SER A 104 6.51 9.08 9.29
CA SER A 104 5.40 8.68 10.15
C SER A 104 4.11 9.44 9.81
N GLY A 105 3.57 9.29 8.60
CA GLY A 105 2.33 9.99 8.28
C GLY A 105 1.81 9.81 6.86
N TYR A 106 0.51 10.03 6.72
CA TYR A 106 -0.19 10.00 5.44
C TYR A 106 0.26 11.18 4.58
N SER A 107 -0.03 12.40 5.04
CA SER A 107 0.25 13.65 4.34
C SER A 107 0.99 14.69 5.17
N LYS A 108 1.17 14.44 6.47
CA LYS A 108 1.74 15.41 7.41
C LYS A 108 2.94 14.86 8.17
N ASP A 109 3.85 15.77 8.52
CA ASP A 109 4.95 15.51 9.45
C ASP A 109 4.46 15.42 10.91
N ASP A 110 5.39 15.18 11.83
CA ASP A 110 5.09 15.06 13.26
C ASP A 110 4.61 16.38 13.89
N ASP A 111 4.89 17.53 13.26
CA ASP A 111 4.42 18.86 13.67
C ASP A 111 3.06 19.24 13.04
N GLY A 112 2.51 18.38 12.17
CA GLY A 112 1.22 18.54 11.52
C GLY A 112 1.21 19.38 10.23
N ASN A 113 2.39 19.73 9.71
CA ASN A 113 2.55 20.41 8.42
C ASN A 113 2.46 19.40 7.28
N LEU A 114 1.91 19.83 6.14
CA LEU A 114 1.89 18.98 4.95
C LEU A 114 3.31 18.81 4.41
N PHE A 115 3.64 17.60 3.94
CA PHE A 115 4.83 17.42 3.12
C PHE A 115 4.67 18.12 1.76
N ASP A 116 5.73 18.77 1.31
CA ASP A 116 5.75 19.50 0.04
C ASP A 116 5.61 18.56 -1.17
N ASP A 117 6.04 17.30 -1.03
CA ASP A 117 6.04 16.26 -2.09
C ASP A 117 4.81 15.33 -2.04
N ASN A 118 3.73 15.74 -1.38
CA ASN A 118 2.53 14.90 -1.23
C ASN A 118 1.88 14.51 -2.57
N ASP A 119 1.93 15.39 -3.55
CA ASP A 119 1.44 15.15 -4.90
C ASP A 119 2.29 14.10 -5.62
N GLU A 120 3.61 14.22 -5.59
CA GLU A 120 4.55 13.24 -6.13
C GLU A 120 4.36 11.87 -5.47
N ARG A 121 4.24 11.83 -4.14
CA ARG A 121 4.00 10.59 -3.37
C ARG A 121 2.72 9.91 -3.80
N ALA A 122 1.65 10.68 -3.99
CA ALA A 122 0.36 10.15 -4.44
C ALA A 122 0.45 9.63 -5.89
N ILE A 123 1.12 10.36 -6.78
CA ILE A 123 1.33 9.96 -8.18
C ILE A 123 2.18 8.68 -8.24
N PHE A 124 3.29 8.63 -7.50
CA PHE A 124 4.16 7.45 -7.41
C PHE A 124 3.38 6.24 -6.92
N PHE A 125 2.59 6.39 -5.84
CA PHE A 125 1.75 5.31 -5.32
C PHE A 125 0.79 4.77 -6.39
N VAL A 126 0.01 5.64 -7.01
CA VAL A 126 -1.00 5.22 -8.00
C VAL A 126 -0.34 4.62 -9.25
N LYS A 127 0.74 5.21 -9.75
CA LYS A 127 1.51 4.64 -10.86
C LYS A 127 2.08 3.27 -10.51
N GLY A 128 2.63 3.10 -9.31
CA GLY A 128 3.16 1.82 -8.83
C GLY A 128 2.09 0.74 -8.73
N VAL A 129 0.88 1.08 -8.27
CA VAL A 129 -0.25 0.15 -8.28
C VAL A 129 -0.61 -0.26 -9.71
N VAL A 130 -0.77 0.71 -10.61
CA VAL A 130 -1.13 0.45 -12.01
C VAL A 130 -0.09 -0.42 -12.71
N GLU A 131 1.19 -0.18 -12.48
CA GLU A 131 2.28 -0.97 -13.07
C GLU A 131 2.33 -2.40 -12.51
N THR A 132 2.03 -2.54 -11.21
CA THR A 132 1.97 -3.85 -10.54
C THR A 132 0.87 -4.74 -11.10
N ILE A 133 -0.27 -4.19 -11.54
CA ILE A 133 -1.43 -4.96 -12.01
C ILE A 133 -1.45 -5.25 -13.51
N LYS A 134 -0.62 -4.57 -14.31
CA LYS A 134 -0.49 -4.84 -15.75
C LYS A 134 0.17 -6.19 -16.03
N ASN A 135 0.99 -6.67 -15.10
CA ASN A 135 1.77 -7.90 -15.17
C ASN A 135 1.08 -9.06 -14.45
#